data_AF-A0A4R6VCJ9-F1
#
_entry.id   AF-A0A4R6VCJ9-F1
#
_cell.length_a   1.000
_cell.length_b   1.000
_cell.length_c   1.000
_cell.angle_alpha   90.00
_cell.angle_beta   90.00
_cell.angle_gamma   90.00
#
_symmetry.space_group_name_H-M   'P 1'
#
loop_
_entity.id
_entity.type
_entity.pdbx_description
1 polymer ?
#
loop_
_entity_poly.entity_id
_entity_poly.type
_entity_poly.pdbx_seq_one_letter_code
_entity_poly.pdbx_strand_id
1 'polypeptide(L)'
;MLRRRAGRHTQLPRTALAVARALVDAGPPTAELVREHAEQFDEVLPTVLLGDLARWYVAASVGPVAGSRAVADRVVVALAEEFRRGDDVMRAVVATGFLDALPGPGEMGHEVVARLPRRLGRELAAMQDA
;
A
#
# COMPACT_ATOMS: atom_id res chain seq x y z
N MET A 1 -4.79 -40.94 -0.83
CA MET A 1 -4.45 -39.88 0.16
C MET A 1 -4.47 -38.53 -0.54
N LEU A 2 -5.58 -37.78 -0.43
CA LEU A 2 -5.71 -36.43 -0.98
C LEU A 2 -5.52 -35.42 0.16
N ARG A 3 -4.35 -34.78 0.22
CA ARG A 3 -4.09 -33.69 1.18
C ARG A 3 -4.80 -32.42 0.71
N ARG A 4 -5.68 -31.92 1.58
CA ARG A 4 -6.48 -30.70 1.45
C ARG A 4 -5.62 -29.49 1.06
N ARG A 5 -5.94 -28.87 -0.08
CA ARG A 5 -5.66 -27.44 -0.35
C ARG A 5 -6.92 -26.65 0.02
N ALA A 6 -7.10 -26.37 1.30
CA ALA A 6 -8.16 -25.48 1.79
C ALA A 6 -7.52 -24.52 2.80
N GLY A 7 -6.89 -23.46 2.29
CA GLY A 7 -6.22 -22.46 3.13
C GLY A 7 -6.13 -21.07 2.51
N ARG A 8 -6.57 -20.86 1.26
CA ARG A 8 -6.37 -19.57 0.56
C ARG A 8 -7.48 -18.54 0.82
N HIS A 9 -8.67 -18.96 1.25
CA HIS A 9 -9.80 -18.04 1.45
C HIS A 9 -9.88 -17.40 2.84
N THR A 10 -9.11 -17.85 3.84
CA THR A 10 -9.18 -17.34 5.22
C THR A 10 -8.13 -16.29 5.57
N GLN A 11 -7.06 -16.14 4.77
CA GLN A 11 -6.02 -15.14 5.01
C GLN A 11 -6.39 -13.75 4.46
N LEU A 12 -7.08 -13.68 3.31
CA LEU A 12 -7.45 -12.42 2.69
C LEU A 12 -8.31 -11.50 3.60
N PRO A 13 -9.32 -12.01 4.34
CA PRO A 13 -10.06 -11.17 5.29
C PRO A 13 -9.18 -10.61 6.41
N ARG A 14 -8.16 -11.37 6.84
CA ARG A 14 -7.19 -10.91 7.86
C ARG A 14 -6.23 -9.88 7.31
N THR A 15 -5.75 -10.07 6.08
CA THR A 15 -4.88 -9.11 5.40
C THR A 15 -5.62 -7.81 5.11
N ALA A 16 -6.87 -7.87 4.65
CA ALA A 16 -7.72 -6.69 4.45
C ALA A 16 -7.89 -5.89 5.72
N LEU A 17 -8.25 -6.57 6.82
CA LEU A 17 -8.37 -5.92 8.12
C LEU A 17 -7.05 -5.33 8.61
N ALA A 18 -5.93 -6.02 8.43
CA ALA A 18 -4.62 -5.54 8.84
C ALA A 18 -4.19 -4.30 8.05
N VAL A 19 -4.37 -4.30 6.72
CA VAL A 19 -4.07 -3.15 5.87
C VAL A 19 -4.97 -1.97 6.23
N ALA A 20 -6.29 -2.18 6.29
CA ALA A 20 -7.23 -1.12 6.65
C ALA A 20 -6.90 -0.51 8.01
N ARG A 21 -6.61 -1.34 9.01
CA ARG A 21 -6.24 -0.89 10.35
C ARG A 21 -4.94 -0.09 10.35
N ALA A 22 -3.91 -0.57 9.67
CA ALA A 22 -2.64 0.15 9.57
C ALA A 22 -2.80 1.54 8.93
N LEU A 23 -3.66 1.64 7.91
CA LEU A 23 -3.94 2.92 7.25
C LEU A 23 -4.78 3.85 8.13
N VAL A 24 -5.77 3.33 8.85
CA VAL A 24 -6.53 4.12 9.83
C VAL A 24 -5.61 4.63 10.95
N ASP A 25 -4.75 3.77 11.48
CA ASP A 25 -3.78 4.12 12.54
C ASP A 25 -2.72 5.12 12.07
N ALA A 26 -2.46 5.20 10.75
CA ALA A 26 -1.52 6.16 10.16
C ALA A 26 -2.06 7.61 10.14
N GLY A 27 -3.37 7.81 10.21
CA GLY A 27 -3.98 9.12 10.46
C GLY A 27 -5.26 9.43 9.66
N PRO A 28 -5.82 10.63 9.84
CA PRO A 28 -7.13 10.98 9.26
C PRO A 28 -7.23 10.87 7.74
N PRO A 29 -6.25 11.32 6.92
CA PRO A 29 -6.36 11.24 5.46
C PRO A 29 -6.44 9.81 4.92
N THR A 30 -5.74 8.87 5.55
CA THR A 30 -5.75 7.47 5.15
C THR A 30 -6.92 6.70 5.74
N ALA A 31 -7.42 7.12 6.92
CA ALA A 31 -8.69 6.63 7.44
C ALA A 31 -9.85 6.97 6.50
N GLU A 32 -9.84 8.19 5.95
CA GLU A 32 -10.83 8.63 4.96
C GLU A 32 -10.75 7.80 3.68
N LEU A 33 -9.53 7.55 3.18
CA LEU A 33 -9.32 6.69 2.02
C LEU A 33 -9.88 5.27 2.23
N VAL A 34 -9.68 4.69 3.42
CA VAL A 34 -10.28 3.39 3.79
C VAL A 34 -11.81 3.45 3.82
N ARG A 35 -12.39 4.53 4.35
CA ARG A 35 -13.84 4.74 4.40
C ARG A 35 -14.44 4.83 3.01
N GLU A 36 -13.89 5.72 2.17
CA GLU A 36 -14.32 5.91 0.77
C GLU A 36 -14.23 4.61 -0.02
N HIS A 37 -13.14 3.85 0.16
CA HIS A 37 -12.96 2.57 -0.49
C HIS A 37 -14.02 1.55 -0.07
N ALA A 38 -14.28 1.41 1.23
CA ALA A 38 -15.28 0.48 1.73
C ALA A 38 -16.70 0.84 1.24
N GLU A 39 -17.02 2.12 1.15
CA GLU A 39 -18.30 2.60 0.60
C GLU A 39 -18.42 2.32 -0.89
N GLN A 40 -17.33 2.43 -1.65
CA GLN A 40 -17.33 2.19 -3.08
C GLN A 40 -17.43 0.70 -3.46
N PHE A 41 -16.81 -0.18 -2.69
CA PHE A 41 -16.68 -1.60 -3.06
C PHE A 41 -17.54 -2.56 -2.23
N ASP A 42 -18.27 -2.08 -1.21
CA ASP A 42 -19.04 -2.88 -0.23
C ASP A 42 -18.18 -3.87 0.59
N GLU A 43 -16.87 -3.89 0.34
CA GLU A 43 -15.84 -4.61 1.08
C GLU A 43 -14.48 -3.91 0.93
N VAL A 44 -13.50 -4.32 1.74
CA VAL A 44 -12.12 -3.81 1.62
C VAL A 44 -11.31 -4.75 0.75
N LEU A 45 -10.95 -4.30 -0.45
CA LEU A 45 -10.08 -5.01 -1.37
C LEU A 45 -8.63 -4.55 -1.18
N PRO A 46 -7.75 -5.36 -0.56
CA PRO A 46 -6.46 -4.87 -0.05
C PRO A 46 -5.54 -4.30 -1.13
N THR A 47 -5.46 -4.97 -2.28
CA THR A 47 -4.60 -4.54 -3.38
C THR A 47 -5.14 -3.28 -4.05
N VAL A 48 -6.46 -3.17 -4.21
CA VAL A 48 -7.10 -1.99 -4.80
C VAL A 48 -6.94 -0.79 -3.87
N LEU A 49 -7.19 -0.98 -2.56
CA LEU A 49 -6.99 0.03 -1.52
C LEU A 49 -5.54 0.54 -1.49
N LEU A 50 -4.57 -0.35 -1.63
CA LEU A 50 -3.16 0.03 -1.70
C LEU A 50 -2.79 0.75 -3.00
N GLY A 51 -3.50 0.47 -4.11
CA GLY A 51 -3.38 1.24 -5.33
C GLY A 51 -3.95 2.65 -5.21
N ASP A 52 -5.09 2.80 -4.52
CA ASP A 52 -5.64 4.11 -4.15
C ASP A 52 -4.65 4.89 -3.28
N LEU A 53 -4.05 4.21 -2.30
CA LEU A 53 -3.01 4.78 -1.45
C LEU A 53 -1.77 5.23 -2.26
N ALA A 54 -1.32 4.45 -3.24
CA ALA A 54 -0.18 4.83 -4.09
C ALA A 54 -0.48 6.11 -4.88
N ARG A 55 -1.66 6.19 -5.49
CA ARG A 55 -2.11 7.40 -6.21
C ARG A 55 -2.22 8.60 -5.28
N TRP A 56 -2.82 8.42 -4.10
CA TRP A 56 -2.88 9.45 -3.07
C TRP A 56 -1.48 9.88 -2.61
N TYR A 57 -0.57 8.93 -2.39
CA TYR A 57 0.80 9.22 -1.95
C TYR A 57 1.52 10.11 -2.95
N VAL A 58 1.43 9.79 -4.25
CA VAL A 58 2.01 10.60 -5.33
C VAL A 58 1.37 11.98 -5.37
N ALA A 59 0.04 12.07 -5.36
CA ALA A 59 -0.68 13.35 -5.39
C ALA A 59 -0.35 14.24 -4.19
N ALA A 60 -0.34 13.69 -2.98
CA ALA A 60 0.02 14.40 -1.74
C ALA A 60 1.50 14.80 -1.71
N SER A 61 2.34 14.09 -2.46
CA SER A 61 3.78 14.27 -2.57
C SER A 61 4.23 15.35 -3.53
N VAL A 62 3.45 15.61 -4.59
CA VAL A 62 3.72 16.62 -5.62
C VAL A 62 2.77 17.82 -5.56
N GLY A 63 1.63 17.67 -4.87
CA GLY A 63 0.58 18.68 -4.82
C GLY A 63 0.95 19.94 -4.04
N PRO A 64 0.20 21.04 -4.26
CA PRO A 64 0.50 22.35 -3.68
C PRO A 64 0.12 22.48 -2.19
N VAL A 65 -0.55 21.48 -1.62
CA VAL A 65 -1.09 21.56 -0.25
C VAL A 65 0.05 21.46 0.77
N ALA A 66 0.26 22.54 1.52
CA ALA A 66 1.29 22.60 2.55
C ALA A 66 1.09 21.51 3.62
N GLY A 67 2.15 20.76 3.92
CA GLY A 67 2.12 19.69 4.93
C GLY A 67 1.63 18.33 4.44
N SER A 68 0.95 18.24 3.30
CA SER A 68 0.47 16.96 2.75
C SER A 68 1.60 15.98 2.47
N ARG A 69 2.73 16.47 1.96
CA ARG A 69 3.92 15.63 1.74
C ARG A 69 4.45 14.96 3.01
N ALA A 70 4.56 15.71 4.11
CA ALA A 70 5.06 15.17 5.37
C ALA A 70 4.07 14.15 6.00
N VAL A 71 2.77 14.28 5.71
CA VAL A 71 1.78 13.26 6.05
C VAL A 71 1.97 12.02 5.17
N ALA A 72 2.11 12.21 3.86
CA ALA A 72 2.31 11.14 2.88
C ALA A 72 3.54 10.29 3.22
N ASP A 73 4.67 10.92 3.54
CA ASP A 73 5.91 10.23 3.94
C ASP A 73 5.72 9.42 5.24
N ARG A 74 5.00 9.96 6.24
CA ARG A 74 4.71 9.24 7.49
C ARG A 74 3.83 8.00 7.27
N VAL A 75 2.83 8.12 6.40
CA VAL A 75 1.95 7.01 6.03
C VAL A 75 2.74 5.90 5.35
N VAL A 76 3.61 6.23 4.39
CA VAL A 76 4.43 5.21 3.71
C VAL A 76 5.45 4.58 4.65
N VAL A 77 5.97 5.31 5.64
CA VAL A 77 6.78 4.72 6.72
C VAL A 77 5.98 3.70 7.54
N ALA A 78 4.72 4.00 7.89
CA ALA A 78 3.87 3.04 8.59
C ALA A 78 3.61 1.79 7.74
N LEU A 79 3.33 1.96 6.44
CA LEU A 79 3.18 0.83 5.51
C LEU A 79 4.46 -0.01 5.40
N ALA A 80 5.63 0.63 5.39
CA ALA A 80 6.91 -0.07 5.37
C ALA A 80 7.16 -0.91 6.63
N GLU A 81 6.67 -0.47 7.79
CA GLU A 81 6.72 -1.25 9.03
C GLU A 81 5.80 -2.47 8.98
N GLU A 82 4.59 -2.33 8.41
CA GLU A 82 3.69 -3.46 8.20
C GLU A 82 4.25 -4.45 7.17
N PHE A 83 4.84 -3.97 6.08
CA PHE A 83 5.56 -4.80 5.11
C PHE A 83 6.69 -5.61 5.79
N ARG A 84 7.43 -4.97 6.71
CA ARG A 84 8.53 -5.60 7.44
C ARG A 84 8.05 -6.70 8.40
N ARG A 85 6.96 -6.44 9.12
CA ARG A 85 6.39 -7.35 10.14
C ARG A 85 5.52 -8.44 9.52
N GLY A 86 4.96 -8.18 8.35
CA GLY A 86 4.05 -9.05 7.64
C GLY A 86 4.68 -10.34 7.13
N ASP A 87 3.81 -11.34 6.96
CA ASP A 87 4.12 -12.60 6.31
C ASP A 87 4.21 -12.44 4.77
N ASP A 88 4.49 -13.54 4.07
CA ASP A 88 4.62 -13.53 2.61
C ASP A 88 3.34 -13.02 1.90
N VAL A 89 2.17 -13.22 2.50
CA VAL A 89 0.89 -12.74 1.96
C VAL A 89 0.80 -11.23 2.06
N MET A 90 1.12 -10.65 3.23
CA MET A 90 1.16 -9.20 3.38
C MET A 90 2.17 -8.56 2.42
N ARG A 91 3.36 -9.15 2.27
CA ARG A 91 4.38 -8.64 1.34
C ARG A 91 3.92 -8.67 -0.10
N ALA A 92 3.31 -9.78 -0.53
CA ALA A 92 2.75 -9.90 -1.88
C ALA A 92 1.63 -8.88 -2.14
N VAL A 93 0.76 -8.63 -1.15
CA VAL A 93 -0.32 -7.63 -1.26
C VAL A 93 0.24 -6.21 -1.35
N VAL A 94 1.27 -5.86 -0.57
CA VAL A 94 1.92 -4.55 -0.67
C VAL A 94 2.66 -4.38 -1.99
N ALA A 95 3.38 -5.41 -2.45
CA ALA A 95 4.07 -5.38 -3.73
C ALA A 95 3.09 -5.15 -4.89
N THR A 96 2.04 -5.97 -4.99
CA THR A 96 1.06 -5.91 -6.09
C THR A 96 0.05 -4.77 -5.98
N GLY A 97 -0.24 -4.28 -4.78
CA GLY A 97 -1.21 -3.21 -4.57
C GLY A 97 -0.57 -1.82 -4.56
N PHE A 98 0.50 -1.64 -3.79
CA PHE A 98 1.13 -0.33 -3.59
C PHE A 98 2.29 -0.10 -4.55
N LEU A 99 3.28 -1.00 -4.58
CA LEU A 99 4.52 -0.77 -5.35
C LEU A 99 4.28 -0.81 -6.85
N ASP A 100 3.48 -1.76 -7.33
CA ASP A 100 3.10 -1.89 -8.74
C ASP A 100 2.27 -0.69 -9.25
N ALA A 101 1.58 0.01 -8.33
CA ALA A 101 0.78 1.19 -8.65
C ALA A 101 1.57 2.51 -8.61
N LEU A 102 2.88 2.48 -8.30
CA LEU A 102 3.72 3.66 -8.31
C LEU A 102 4.16 4.03 -9.74
N PRO A 103 4.41 5.33 -10.01
CA PRO A 103 4.80 5.76 -11.35
C PRO A 103 6.14 5.15 -11.79
N GLY A 104 6.17 4.64 -13.01
CA GLY A 104 7.36 4.11 -13.67
C GLY A 104 8.35 5.21 -14.11
N PRO A 105 9.57 4.83 -14.52
CA PRO A 105 10.54 5.78 -15.04
C PRO A 105 9.98 6.58 -16.23
N GLY A 106 10.02 7.92 -16.12
CA GLY A 106 9.49 8.83 -17.14
C GLY A 106 8.03 9.24 -16.94
N GLU A 107 7.32 8.63 -15.98
CA GLU A 107 5.96 9.03 -15.62
C GLU A 107 5.95 10.20 -14.64
N MET A 108 4.86 10.97 -14.64
CA MET A 108 4.68 12.10 -13.74
C MET A 108 4.64 11.62 -12.28
N GLY A 109 5.43 12.24 -11.41
CA GLY A 109 5.50 11.87 -10.00
C GLY A 109 6.49 10.74 -9.69
N HIS A 110 7.24 10.25 -10.68
CA HIS A 110 8.28 9.23 -10.45
C HIS A 110 9.35 9.66 -9.45
N GLU A 111 9.65 10.97 -9.35
CA GLU A 111 10.60 11.51 -8.37
C GLU A 111 10.22 11.22 -6.91
N VAL A 112 8.96 10.88 -6.65
CA VAL A 112 8.47 10.47 -5.33
C VAL A 112 9.00 9.09 -4.94
N VAL A 113 9.26 8.20 -5.91
CA VAL A 113 9.79 6.84 -5.67
C VAL A 113 11.15 6.87 -4.95
N ALA A 114 11.99 7.87 -5.25
CA ALA A 114 13.28 8.04 -4.59
C ALA A 114 13.18 8.29 -3.07
N ARG A 115 11.98 8.60 -2.56
CA ARG A 115 11.70 8.87 -1.14
C ARG A 115 11.13 7.68 -0.40
N LEU A 116 10.88 6.57 -1.09
CA LEU A 116 10.40 5.37 -0.43
C LEU A 116 11.36 4.95 0.69
N PRO A 117 10.82 4.47 1.83
CA PRO A 117 11.62 3.81 2.84
C PRO A 117 12.46 2.69 2.21
N ARG A 118 13.72 2.57 2.64
CA ARG A 118 14.73 1.69 2.00
C ARG A 118 14.25 0.27 1.70
N ARG A 119 13.38 -0.31 2.54
CA ARG A 119 12.85 -1.66 2.31
C ARG A 119 11.91 -1.72 1.11
N LEU A 120 10.96 -0.79 1.03
CA LEU A 120 10.04 -0.70 -0.09
C LEU A 120 10.78 -0.35 -1.39
N GLY A 121 11.76 0.54 -1.32
CA GLY A 121 12.60 0.86 -2.48
C GLY A 121 13.41 -0.33 -3.01
N ARG A 122 13.92 -1.19 -2.12
CA ARG A 122 14.60 -2.44 -2.54
C ARG A 122 13.66 -3.44 -3.17
N GLU A 123 12.46 -3.59 -2.61
CA GLU A 123 11.44 -4.48 -3.15
C GLU A 123 11.03 -4.03 -4.55
N LEU A 124 10.75 -2.73 -4.73
CA LEU A 124 10.39 -2.16 -6.03
C LEU A 124 11.49 -2.38 -7.07
N ALA A 125 12.76 -2.18 -6.70
CA ALA A 125 13.89 -2.45 -7.60
C ALA A 125 13.94 -3.94 -7.99
N ALA A 126 13.78 -4.84 -7.03
CA ALA A 126 13.75 -6.28 -7.31
C ALA A 126 12.59 -6.70 -8.23
N MET A 127 11.44 -6.01 -8.14
CA MET A 127 10.31 -6.22 -9.05
C MET A 127 10.58 -5.73 -10.47
N GLN A 128 11.38 -4.67 -10.64
CA GLN A 128 11.72 -4.10 -11.95
C GLN A 128 12.82 -4.87 -12.69
N ASP A 129 13.65 -5.60 -11.95
CA ASP A 129 14.74 -6.42 -12.49
C ASP A 129 14.31 -7.87 -12.84
N ALA A 130 13.06 -8.25 -12.54
CA ALA A 130 12.52 -9.61 -12.69
C ALA A 130 11.82 -9.84 -14.05
#